data_AF-A0A669CTD1-F1
#
_entry.id   AF-A0A669CTD1-F1
#
_cell.length_a   1.000
_cell.length_b   1.000
_cell.length_c   1.000
_cell.angle_alpha   90.00
_cell.angle_beta   90.00
_cell.angle_gamma   90.00
#
_symmetry.space_group_name_H-M   'P 1'
#
loop_
_entity.id
_entity.type
_entity.pdbx_description
1 polymer ?
#
loop_
_entity_poly.entity_id
_entity_poly.type
_entity_poly.pdbx_seq_one_letter_code
_entity_poly.pdbx_strand_id
1 'polypeptide(L)'
;MATHHRQNAAGRRKVQVSYVIRDEVEKYNRNGVNALQLDPALNRLFTAGRDSIIRIWSVYQHKVHFNNSALRSATGTNYNH
;
A
#
# COMPACT_ATOMS: atom_id res chain seq x y z
N MET A 1 -55.48 33.32 11.37
CA MET A 1 -54.17 32.91 11.93
C MET A 1 -53.76 31.61 11.26
N ALA A 2 -52.77 31.66 10.35
CA ALA A 2 -52.34 30.47 9.61
C ALA A 2 -51.32 29.69 10.46
N THR A 3 -51.71 28.51 10.91
CA THR A 3 -50.84 27.56 11.63
C THR A 3 -49.88 26.91 10.63
N HIS A 4 -48.60 27.25 10.70
CA HIS A 4 -47.55 26.58 9.93
C HIS A 4 -47.30 25.17 10.49
N HIS A 5 -47.73 24.15 9.75
CA HIS A 5 -47.37 22.76 9.99
C HIS A 5 -45.90 22.53 9.62
N ARG A 6 -45.00 22.57 10.61
CA ARG A 6 -43.60 22.14 10.43
C ARG A 6 -43.59 20.61 10.32
N GLN A 7 -43.45 20.11 9.09
CA GLN A 7 -43.17 18.70 8.85
C GLN A 7 -41.90 18.32 9.61
N ASN A 8 -42.07 17.37 10.53
CA ASN A 8 -41.01 16.82 11.35
C ASN A 8 -40.07 16.00 10.44
N ALA A 9 -38.89 16.52 10.11
CA ALA A 9 -37.87 15.84 9.31
C ALA A 9 -37.18 14.69 10.07
N ALA A 10 -37.94 13.95 10.87
CA ALA A 10 -37.51 12.81 11.66
C ALA A 10 -37.23 11.61 10.74
N GLY A 11 -36.06 11.60 10.11
CA GLY A 11 -35.62 10.46 9.29
C GLY A 11 -34.49 10.74 8.31
N ARG A 12 -34.24 12.01 7.95
CA ARG A 12 -33.09 12.34 7.10
C ARG A 12 -31.85 12.54 7.96
N ARG A 13 -30.86 11.65 7.80
CA ARG A 13 -29.54 11.85 8.39
C ARG A 13 -28.99 13.19 7.91
N LYS A 14 -28.47 13.99 8.85
CA LYS A 14 -27.82 15.25 8.54
C LYS A 14 -26.65 14.99 7.60
N VAL A 15 -26.54 15.79 6.54
CA VAL A 15 -25.39 15.75 5.63
C VAL A 15 -24.19 16.37 6.33
N GLN A 16 -23.03 15.72 6.26
CA GLN A 16 -21.77 16.23 6.77
C GLN A 16 -20.82 16.46 5.59
N VAL A 17 -20.08 17.57 5.65
CA VAL A 17 -19.02 17.87 4.70
C VAL A 17 -17.69 17.45 5.33
N SER A 18 -16.80 16.86 4.55
CA SER A 18 -15.48 16.42 5.00
C SER A 18 -14.44 16.68 3.92
N TYR A 19 -13.21 17.00 4.33
CA TYR A 19 -12.07 17.22 3.45
C TYR A 19 -10.81 16.63 4.08
N VAL A 20 -9.80 16.35 3.25
CA VAL A 20 -8.49 15.84 3.68
C VAL A 20 -7.41 16.80 3.18
N ILE A 21 -6.59 17.32 4.09
CA ILE A 21 -5.41 18.12 3.75
C ILE A 21 -4.25 17.15 3.53
N ARG A 22 -3.66 17.15 2.35
CA ARG A 22 -2.59 16.25 1.94
C ARG A 22 -1.90 16.77 0.68
N ASP A 23 -0.73 16.21 0.40
CA ASP A 23 -0.10 16.41 -0.90
C ASP A 23 -0.93 15.72 -2.00
N GLU A 24 -0.74 16.19 -3.23
CA GLU A 24 -1.39 15.60 -4.42
C GLU A 24 -1.07 14.10 -4.54
N VAL A 25 0.18 13.70 -4.24
CA VAL A 25 0.64 12.32 -4.38
C VAL A 25 1.21 11.78 -3.06
N GLU A 26 0.49 10.83 -2.46
CA GLU A 26 0.93 10.11 -1.25
C GLU A 26 1.55 8.75 -1.64
N LYS A 27 2.79 8.78 -2.12
CA LYS A 27 3.47 7.61 -2.71
C LYS A 27 3.52 6.40 -1.78
N TYR A 28 3.67 6.62 -0.46
CA TYR A 28 3.80 5.57 0.54
C TYR A 28 2.58 5.51 1.46
N ASN A 29 2.35 4.36 2.11
CA ASN A 29 1.26 4.20 3.08
C ASN A 29 1.46 5.16 4.26
N ARG A 30 0.41 5.91 4.62
CA ARG A 30 0.39 6.87 5.74
C ARG A 30 -0.13 6.27 7.04
N ASN A 31 -0.54 5.00 7.01
CA ASN A 31 -0.97 4.20 8.16
C ASN A 31 -0.72 2.71 7.85
N GLY A 32 -1.04 1.81 8.78
CA GLY A 32 -0.89 0.37 8.60
C GLY A 32 -1.67 -0.18 7.40
N VAL A 33 -1.30 -1.39 6.97
CA VAL A 33 -1.94 -2.10 5.86
C VAL A 33 -2.87 -3.17 6.44
N ASN A 34 -4.14 -3.19 5.99
CA ASN A 34 -5.13 -4.14 6.49
C ASN A 34 -5.16 -5.44 5.68
N ALA A 35 -4.83 -5.38 4.38
CA ALA A 35 -4.86 -6.53 3.49
C ALA A 35 -3.83 -6.41 2.36
N LEU A 36 -3.43 -7.56 1.82
CA LEU A 36 -2.46 -7.72 0.75
C LEU A 36 -3.02 -8.67 -0.32
N GLN A 37 -2.75 -8.37 -1.59
CA GLN A 37 -3.03 -9.29 -2.69
C GLN A 37 -1.85 -9.29 -3.66
N LEU A 38 -1.35 -10.48 -3.99
CA LEU A 38 -0.29 -10.67 -4.98
C LEU A 38 -0.90 -11.15 -6.29
N ASP A 39 -0.58 -10.46 -7.37
CA ASP A 39 -0.77 -10.94 -8.74
C ASP A 39 0.56 -11.54 -9.24
N PRO A 40 0.69 -12.88 -9.29
CA PRO A 40 1.92 -13.54 -9.73
C PRO A 40 2.13 -13.45 -11.24
N ALA A 41 1.09 -13.22 -12.04
CA ALA A 41 1.22 -13.11 -13.49
C ALA A 41 1.84 -11.77 -13.88
N LEU A 42 1.49 -10.70 -13.16
CA LEU A 42 2.00 -9.35 -13.40
C LEU A 42 3.18 -8.96 -12.48
N ASN A 43 3.54 -9.81 -11.51
CA ASN A 43 4.49 -9.48 -10.44
C ASN A 43 4.14 -8.17 -9.74
N ARG A 44 2.86 -8.05 -9.35
CA ARG A 44 2.33 -6.85 -8.68
C ARG A 44 1.77 -7.18 -7.31
N LEU A 45 2.15 -6.38 -6.31
CA LEU A 45 1.55 -6.42 -4.98
C LEU A 45 0.57 -5.26 -4.83
N PHE A 46 -0.65 -5.57 -4.43
CA PHE A 46 -1.66 -4.61 -4.04
C PHE A 46 -1.70 -4.53 -2.51
N THR A 47 -1.63 -3.31 -1.97
CA THR A 47 -1.74 -3.06 -0.52
C THR A 47 -2.98 -2.23 -0.23
N ALA A 48 -3.87 -2.71 0.64
CA ALA A 48 -5.04 -1.97 1.08
C ALA A 48 -4.75 -1.23 2.40
N GLY A 49 -4.43 0.07 2.31
CA GLY A 49 -4.03 0.88 3.45
C GLY A 49 -5.19 1.32 4.35
N ARG A 50 -4.93 1.42 5.65
CA ARG A 50 -5.83 2.05 6.63
C ARG A 50 -5.98 3.56 6.38
N ASP A 51 -5.12 4.12 5.54
CA ASP A 51 -5.16 5.51 5.05
C ASP A 51 -6.13 5.72 3.87
N SER A 52 -7.08 4.80 3.66
CA SER A 52 -8.12 4.79 2.62
C SER A 52 -7.62 4.73 1.17
N ILE A 53 -6.37 4.32 0.94
CA ILE A 53 -5.75 4.24 -0.39
C ILE A 53 -5.29 2.80 -0.67
N ILE A 54 -5.57 2.32 -1.88
CA ILE A 54 -4.96 1.09 -2.42
C ILE A 54 -3.75 1.47 -3.27
N ARG A 55 -2.61 0.79 -3.06
CA ARG A 55 -1.37 1.04 -3.82
C ARG A 55 -0.93 -0.22 -4.54
N ILE A 56 -0.22 -0.03 -5.65
CA ILE A 56 0.34 -1.08 -6.50
C ILE A 56 1.86 -0.98 -6.49
N TRP A 57 2.52 -2.08 -6.24
CA TRP A 57 3.97 -2.19 -6.21
C TRP A 57 4.44 -3.24 -7.22
N SER A 58 5.52 -2.93 -7.93
CA SER A 58 6.28 -3.96 -8.64
C SER A 58 7.08 -4.77 -7.63
N VAL A 59 7.00 -6.10 -7.71
CA VAL A 59 7.78 -7.01 -6.85
C VAL A 59 8.87 -7.77 -7.61
N TYR A 60 9.24 -7.30 -8.81
CA TYR A 60 10.41 -7.82 -9.51
C TYR A 60 11.65 -7.69 -8.63
N GLN A 61 12.16 -8.84 -8.15
CA GLN A 61 13.46 -8.90 -7.53
C GLN A 61 14.51 -8.92 -8.65
N HIS A 62 15.32 -7.87 -8.76
CA HIS A 62 16.62 -8.02 -9.41
C HIS A 62 17.42 -9.00 -8.55
N LYS A 63 17.39 -10.29 -8.90
CA LYS A 63 18.32 -11.28 -8.32
C LYS A 63 19.72 -10.86 -8.72
N VAL A 64 20.38 -10.06 -7.87
CA VAL A 64 21.83 -9.91 -7.92
C VAL A 64 22.39 -11.24 -7.44
N HIS A 65 22.72 -12.10 -8.40
CA HIS A 65 23.53 -13.28 -8.13
C HIS A 65 24.92 -12.78 -7.72
N PHE A 66 25.18 -12.70 -6.42
CA PHE A 66 26.54 -12.61 -5.93
C PHE A 66 27.24 -13.94 -6.26
N ASN A 67 28.03 -13.95 -7.32
CA ASN A 67 28.84 -15.10 -7.69
C ASN A 67 29.91 -15.34 -6.61
N ASN A 68 29.71 -16.38 -5.80
CA ASN A 68 30.65 -16.81 -4.76
C ASN A 68 31.99 -17.35 -5.33
N SER A 69 32.13 -17.45 -6.65
CA SER A 69 33.37 -17.88 -7.32
C SER A 69 34.49 -16.84 -7.25
N ALA A 70 34.18 -15.54 -7.13
CA ALA A 70 35.19 -14.49 -7.02
C ALA A 70 35.89 -14.45 -5.65
N LEU A 71 35.25 -14.99 -4.59
CA LEU A 71 35.85 -15.07 -3.25
C LEU A 71 36.78 -16.28 -3.11
N ARG A 72 36.53 -17.37 -3.83
CA ARG A 72 37.37 -18.58 -3.80
C ARG A 72 38.75 -18.38 -4.45
N SER A 73 38.91 -17.45 -5.38
CA SER A 73 40.24 -17.09 -5.91
C SER A 73 41.00 -16.10 -5.02
N ALA A 74 40.31 -15.37 -4.13
CA ALA A 74 40.95 -14.40 -3.23
C ALA A 74 41.48 -15.06 -1.95
N THR A 75 40.87 -16.16 -1.50
CA THR A 75 41.39 -17.00 -0.41
C THR A 75 42.10 -18.21 -1.01
N GLY A 76 43.40 -18.08 -1.30
CA GLY A 76 44.23 -19.16 -1.84
C GLY A 76 44.47 -20.32 -0.86
N THR A 77 43.42 -21.03 -0.45
CA THR A 77 43.51 -22.24 0.36
C THR A 77 43.11 -23.46 -0.46
N ASN A 78 44.10 -24.03 -1.14
CA ASN A 78 44.02 -25.38 -1.68
C ASN A 78 44.12 -26.38 -0.51
N TYR A 79 42.98 -26.91 -0.06
CA TYR A 79 42.97 -28.15 0.71
C TYR A 79 42.64 -29.30 -0.23
N ASN A 80 43.69 -30.02 -0.63
CA ASN A 80 43.59 -31.28 -1.35
C ASN A 80 43.06 -32.37 -0.39
N HIS A 81 42.15 -33.20 -0.88
CA HIS A 81 41.90 -34.55 -0.38
C HIS A 81 42.40 -35.52 -1.44
#